data_AF-A0A9P6XLT2-F1
#
_entry.id   AF-A0A9P6XLT2-F1
#
_cell.length_a   1.000
_cell.length_b   1.000
_cell.length_c   1.000
_cell.angle_alpha   90.00
_cell.angle_beta   90.00
_cell.angle_gamma   90.00
#
_symmetry.space_group_name_H-M   'P 1'
#
loop_
_entity.id
_entity.type
_entity.pdbx_description
1 polymer ?
#
loop_
_entity_poly.entity_id
_entity_poly.type
_entity_poly.pdbx_seq_one_letter_code
_entity_poly.pdbx_strand_id
1 'polypeptide(L)' 'MPATDLRAAERQCEFLRLAVAELPLGFPLTISIGVAQHQSGESVDQMLARADKALYRAKGNGRNRVELAS' A
#
# COMPACT_ATOMS: atom_id res chain seq x y z
N MET A 1 -2.09 -8.05 -6.91
CA MET A 1 -3.25 -8.96 -6.74
C MET A 1 -3.80 -9.26 -8.12
N PRO A 2 -3.98 -10.53 -8.53
CA PRO A 2 -4.50 -10.85 -9.85
C PRO A 2 -5.93 -10.30 -10.02
N ALA A 3 -6.28 -9.86 -11.23
CA ALA A 3 -7.61 -9.34 -11.59
C ALA A 3 -8.18 -8.27 -10.63
N THR A 4 -7.33 -7.44 -10.02
CA THR A 4 -7.73 -6.40 -9.07
C THR A 4 -7.32 -5.04 -9.60
N ASP A 5 -8.28 -4.12 -9.74
CA ASP A 5 -7.97 -2.73 -10.10
C ASP A 5 -7.38 -1.94 -8.92
N LEU A 6 -6.84 -0.75 -9.20
CA LEU A 6 -6.17 0.06 -8.19
C LEU A 6 -7.09 0.45 -7.01
N ARG A 7 -8.37 0.71 -7.26
CA ARG A 7 -9.35 1.10 -6.21
C ARG A 7 -9.72 -0.08 -5.32
N ALA A 8 -9.86 -1.26 -5.90
CA ALA A 8 -10.11 -2.48 -5.16
C ALA A 8 -8.90 -2.85 -4.28
N ALA A 9 -7.69 -2.69 -4.82
CA ALA A 9 -6.46 -2.88 -4.04
C ALA A 9 -6.36 -1.86 -2.89
N GLU A 10 -6.67 -0.58 -3.14
CA GLU A 10 -6.69 0.47 -2.12
C GLU A 10 -7.62 0.10 -0.95
N ARG A 11 -8.88 -0.30 -1.23
CA ARG A 11 -9.83 -0.70 -0.19
C ARG A 11 -9.32 -1.86 0.66
N GLN A 12 -8.71 -2.86 0.02
CA GLN A 12 -8.14 -4.00 0.73
C GLN A 12 -6.96 -3.59 1.61
N CYS A 13 -6.12 -2.68 1.13
CA CYS A 13 -5.00 -2.13 1.89
C CYS A 13 -5.47 -1.27 3.07
N GLU A 14 -6.52 -0.46 2.90
CA GLU A 14 -7.11 0.30 4.02
C GLU A 14 -7.72 -0.63 5.08
N PHE A 15 -8.41 -1.69 4.65
CA PHE A 15 -8.90 -2.72 5.57
C PHE A 15 -7.73 -3.34 6.37
N LEU A 16 -6.65 -3.74 5.71
CA LEU A 16 -5.46 -4.29 6.38
C LEU A 16 -4.81 -3.28 7.33
N ARG A 17 -4.73 -2.00 6.94
CA ARG A 17 -4.15 -0.95 7.77
C ARG A 17 -4.91 -0.78 9.08
N LEU A 18 -6.24 -0.73 9.02
CA LEU A 18 -7.10 -0.66 10.19
C LEU A 18 -7.03 -1.94 11.02
N ALA A 19 -7.09 -3.10 10.40
CA ALA A 19 -7.00 -4.38 11.10
C ALA A 19 -5.69 -4.53 11.89
N VAL A 20 -4.55 -4.09 11.33
CA VAL A 20 -3.26 -4.11 12.04
C VAL A 20 -3.24 -3.12 13.19
N ALA A 21 -3.85 -1.95 13.04
CA ALA A 21 -3.92 -0.94 14.11
C ALA A 21 -4.71 -1.42 15.33
N GLU A 22 -5.69 -2.30 15.11
CA GLU A 22 -6.55 -2.88 16.16
C GLU A 22 -6.03 -4.20 16.74
N LEU A 23 -4.85 -4.67 16.32
CA LEU A 23 -4.30 -5.90 16.89
C LEU A 23 -3.99 -5.71 18.39
N PRO A 24 -4.36 -6.68 19.26
CA PRO A 24 -4.09 -6.63 20.69
C PRO A 24 -2.63 -6.98 20.99
N LEU A 25 -1.71 -6.24 20.37
CA LEU A 25 -0.30 -6.27 20.68
C LEU A 25 -0.10 -5.45 21.95
N GLY A 26 0.85 -5.82 22.81
CA GLY A 26 1.16 -5.07 24.05
C GLY A 26 1.70 -3.65 23.82
N PHE A 27 1.61 -3.12 22.59
CA PHE A 27 2.02 -1.80 22.15
C PHE A 27 1.28 -1.42 20.85
N PRO A 28 1.08 -0.12 20.56
CA PRO A 28 0.45 0.31 19.32
C PRO A 28 1.35 0.03 18.11
N LEU A 29 0.81 -0.64 17.10
CA LEU A 29 1.48 -0.92 15.83
C LEU A 29 0.62 -0.41 14.67
N THR A 30 1.22 0.24 13.68
CA THR A 30 0.53 0.62 12.44
C THR A 30 1.41 0.29 11.25
N ILE A 31 0.80 0.20 10.06
CA ILE A 31 1.50 -0.02 8.80
C ILE A 31 1.23 1.12 7.82
N SER A 32 2.21 1.37 6.95
CA SER A 32 2.05 2.25 5.78
C SER A 32 2.18 1.37 4.54
N ILE A 33 1.37 1.61 3.52
CA ILE A 33 1.27 0.74 2.35
C ILE A 33 1.39 1.57 1.08
N GLY A 34 2.27 1.16 0.17
CA GLY A 34 2.34 1.68 -1.18
C GLY A 34 1.71 0.70 -2.16
N VAL A 35 0.79 1.17 -3.01
CA VAL A 35 0.08 0.34 -3.98
C VAL A 35 0.37 0.85 -5.39
N ALA A 36 0.69 -0.07 -6.30
CA ALA A 36 0.85 0.22 -7.72
C ALA A 36 0.04 -0.77 -8.56
N GLN A 37 -0.63 -0.26 -9.60
CA GLN A 37 -1.26 -1.11 -10.60
C GLN A 37 -0.23 -1.46 -11.68
N HIS A 38 -0.18 -2.73 -12.10
CA HIS A 38 0.65 -3.14 -13.22
C HIS A 38 0.16 -2.48 -14.52
N GLN A 39 1.08 -1.85 -15.26
CA GLN A 39 0.80 -1.27 -16.58
C GLN A 39 1.25 -2.20 -17.73
N SER A 40 0.56 -2.14 -18.87
CA SER A 40 0.95 -2.90 -20.05
C SER A 40 2.36 -2.55 -20.50
N GLY A 41 3.20 -3.55 -20.75
CA GLY A 41 4.60 -3.38 -21.18
C GLY A 41 5.58 -3.06 -20.04
N GLU A 42 5.10 -2.98 -18.81
CA GLU A 42 5.93 -2.72 -17.63
C GLU A 42 6.56 -4.00 -17.07
N SER A 43 7.82 -3.92 -16.59
CA SER A 43 8.42 -5.02 -15.84
C SER A 43 7.93 -5.07 -14.39
N VAL A 44 8.06 -6.24 -13.76
CA VAL A 44 7.76 -6.40 -12.34
C VAL A 44 8.59 -5.44 -11.47
N ASP A 45 9.86 -5.25 -11.80
CA ASP A 45 10.75 -4.35 -11.04
C ASP A 45 10.31 -2.88 -11.14
N GLN A 46 9.85 -2.45 -12.31
CA GLN A 46 9.31 -1.10 -12.50
C GLN A 46 8.05 -0.88 -11.67
N MET A 47 7.14 -1.87 -11.67
CA MET A 47 5.92 -1.83 -10.86
C MET A 47 6.25 -1.79 -9.37
N LEU A 48 7.18 -2.64 -8.91
CA LEU A 48 7.62 -2.67 -7.51
C LEU A 48 8.29 -1.35 -7.10
N ALA A 49 9.12 -0.76 -7.96
CA ALA A 49 9.74 0.54 -7.69
C ALA A 49 8.69 1.66 -7.53
N ARG A 50 7.59 1.62 -8.29
CA ARG A 50 6.48 2.57 -8.10
C ARG A 50 5.73 2.34 -6.79
N ALA A 51 5.47 1.08 -6.43
CA ALA A 51 4.87 0.74 -5.15
C ALA A 51 5.76 1.20 -3.98
N ASP A 52 7.08 1.01 -4.06
CA ASP A 52 8.02 1.45 -3.03
C ASP A 52 8.08 2.99 -2.93
N LYS A 53 8.07 3.70 -4.06
CA LYS A 53 7.94 5.16 -4.05
C LYS A 53 6.65 5.63 -3.37
N ALA A 54 5.53 4.95 -3.59
CA ALA A 54 4.29 5.24 -2.89
C ALA A 54 4.40 4.96 -1.38
N LEU A 55 5.03 3.86 -1.00
CA LEU A 55 5.29 3.54 0.42
C LEU A 55 6.17 4.61 1.08
N TYR A 56 7.19 5.10 0.39
CA TYR A 56 8.02 6.20 0.87
C TYR A 56 7.23 7.50 1.05
N ARG A 57 6.33 7.84 0.10
CA ARG A 57 5.40 8.97 0.29
C ARG A 57 4.53 8.77 1.52
N ALA A 58 3.99 7.57 1.74
CA ALA A 58 3.13 7.28 2.89
C ALA A 58 3.88 7.54 4.20
N LYS A 59 5.15 7.12 4.27
CA LYS A 59 6.03 7.37 5.42
C LYS A 59 6.36 8.86 5.59
N GLY A 60 6.67 9.56 4.49
CA GLY A 60 6.98 10.99 4.48
C GLY A 60 5.80 11.88 4.89
N ASN A 61 4.58 11.48 4.50
CA ASN A 61 3.34 12.21 4.77
C ASN A 61 2.77 11.97 6.18
N GLY A 62 3.49 11.29 7.07
CA GLY A 62 3.07 11.07 8.46
C GLY A 62 2.68 9.63 8.80
N ARG A 63 3.05 8.64 7.95
CA ARG A 63 2.81 7.20 8.18
C ARG A 63 1.31 6.86 8.32
N ASN A 64 1.02 5.62 8.73
CA ASN A 64 -0.32 5.07 8.96
C ASN A 64 -1.34 5.43 7.87
N ARG A 65 -0.97 5.21 6.61
CA ARG A 65 -1.82 5.50 5.44
C ARG A 65 -1.47 4.63 4.24
N VAL A 66 -2.40 4.57 3.30
CA VAL A 66 -2.19 4.00 1.96
C VAL A 66 -1.87 5.14 0.98
N GLU A 67 -0.91 4.92 0.11
CA GLU A 67 -0.60 5.82 -1.01
C GLU A 67 -0.60 5.02 -2.32
N LEU A 68 -1.13 5.63 -3.38
CA LEU A 68 -1.26 5.00 -4.69
C LEU A 68 -0.20 5.54 -5.65
N ALA A 69 0.28 4.68 -6.55
CA ALA A 69 1.02 5.05 -7.75
C ALA A 69 0.31 4.44 -8.96
N SER A 70 -0.02 5.30 -9.94
CA SER A 70 -0.50 4.86 -11.24
C SER A 70 0.61 4.20 -12.02
#